data_AF-A0A1Y1ZHD5-F1
#
_entry.id   AF-A0A1Y1ZHD5-F1
#
_cell.length_a   1.000
_cell.length_b   1.000
_cell.length_c   1.000
_cell.angle_alpha   90.00
_cell.angle_beta   90.00
_cell.angle_gamma   90.00
#
_symmetry.space_group_name_H-M   'P 1'
#
loop_
_entity.id
_entity.type
_entity.pdbx_description
1 polymer ?
#
loop_
_entity_poly.entity_id
_entity_poly.type
_entity_poly.pdbx_seq_one_letter_code
_entity_poly.pdbx_strand_id
1 'polypeptide(L)'
;MKVQVISLFALLSPLTVAIDYCAGDESIGRDCDTLTYVDVTTSASSAPKTSECQDTCRGILTDAGDWIVDMANKPAGYVQHMASYPCAFSVTRPPGDTTSWTASMTNQDMVSILDEVSKRFGSLHGGRVAANGTMRCTGHTVQWFVD
;
A
#
# COMPACT_ATOMS: atom_id res chain seq x y z
N MET A 1 47.93 31.77 35.87
CA MET A 1 47.75 30.68 34.90
C MET A 1 46.28 30.27 34.90
N LYS A 2 45.59 30.42 33.75
CA LYS A 2 44.19 30.00 33.56
C LYS A 2 44.19 28.64 32.86
N VAL A 3 43.52 27.65 33.43
CA VAL A 3 43.26 26.37 32.77
C VAL A 3 41.79 26.37 32.38
N GLN A 4 41.50 26.53 31.08
CA GLN A 4 40.18 26.30 30.52
C GLN A 4 40.09 24.83 30.12
N VAL A 5 39.20 24.09 30.80
CA VAL A 5 38.80 22.74 30.43
C VAL A 5 37.69 22.87 29.39
N ILE A 6 37.99 22.56 28.14
CA ILE A 6 37.00 22.50 27.05
C ILE A 6 36.46 21.06 27.04
N SER A 7 35.29 20.83 27.63
CA SER A 7 34.55 19.57 27.48
C SER A 7 33.92 19.50 26.10
N LEU A 8 34.49 18.69 25.22
CA LEU A 8 33.94 18.36 23.91
C LEU A 8 32.90 17.23 24.09
N PHE A 9 31.63 17.59 24.28
CA PHE A 9 30.52 16.63 24.19
C PHE A 9 30.24 16.35 22.71
N ALA A 10 30.75 15.22 22.20
CA ALA A 10 30.39 14.71 20.89
C ALA A 10 28.92 14.25 20.91
N LEU A 11 28.04 15.00 20.24
CA LEU A 11 26.67 14.61 19.94
C LEU A 11 26.68 13.42 18.98
N LEU A 12 26.65 12.20 19.52
CA LEU A 12 26.30 11.00 18.74
C LEU A 12 24.78 11.04 18.49
N SER A 13 24.36 11.63 17.36
CA SER A 13 23.01 11.41 16.85
C SER A 13 22.90 9.96 16.37
N PRO A 14 22.00 9.14 16.91
CA PRO A 14 21.77 7.81 16.34
C PRO A 14 21.19 7.97 14.93
N LEU A 15 21.84 7.37 13.93
CA LEU A 15 21.21 7.14 12.64
C LEU A 15 20.06 6.14 12.87
N THR A 16 18.84 6.64 13.03
CA THR A 16 17.65 5.82 12.88
C THR A 16 17.51 5.46 11.42
N VAL A 17 17.78 4.20 11.07
CA VAL A 17 17.43 3.66 9.76
C VAL A 17 15.90 3.66 9.69
N ALA A 18 15.33 4.42 8.76
CA ALA A 18 13.89 4.35 8.49
C ALA A 18 13.57 2.95 7.96
N ILE A 19 12.70 2.22 8.68
CA ILE A 19 12.22 0.91 8.22
C ILE A 19 11.19 1.16 7.12
N ASP A 20 11.39 0.53 5.97
CA ASP A 20 10.39 0.45 4.91
C ASP A 20 9.51 -0.77 5.16
N TYR A 21 8.35 -0.55 5.79
CA TYR A 21 7.38 -1.61 6.07
C TYR A 21 6.73 -2.13 4.79
N CYS A 22 6.61 -1.30 3.75
CA CYS A 22 5.95 -1.70 2.51
C CYS A 22 6.83 -2.60 1.64
N ALA A 23 8.16 -2.58 1.81
CA ALA A 23 9.06 -3.51 1.14
C ALA A 23 8.68 -4.99 1.38
N GLY A 24 8.04 -5.31 2.51
CA GLY A 24 7.50 -6.63 2.80
C GLY A 24 8.54 -7.75 2.78
N ASP A 25 8.09 -8.97 2.50
CA ASP A 25 8.94 -10.13 2.25
C ASP A 25 8.63 -10.71 0.86
N GLU A 26 9.45 -10.36 -0.11
CA GLU A 26 9.32 -10.78 -1.52
C GLU A 26 9.55 -12.28 -1.75
N SER A 27 9.95 -13.03 -0.71
CA SER A 27 9.99 -14.50 -0.78
C SER A 27 8.63 -15.16 -0.53
N ILE A 28 7.66 -14.41 0.00
CA ILE A 28 6.28 -14.88 0.18
C ILE A 28 5.58 -14.92 -1.18
N GLY A 29 5.00 -16.08 -1.51
CA GLY A 29 4.21 -16.24 -2.72
C GLY A 29 3.00 -15.29 -2.75
N ARG A 30 2.69 -14.80 -3.94
CA ARG A 30 1.58 -13.88 -4.22
C ARG A 30 0.43 -14.63 -4.88
N ASP A 31 -0.80 -14.27 -4.55
CA ASP A 31 -2.01 -14.82 -5.20
C ASP A 31 -2.50 -13.95 -6.36
N CYS A 32 -1.96 -12.71 -6.47
CA CYS A 32 -2.34 -11.73 -7.47
C CYS A 32 -1.14 -11.17 -8.26
N ASP A 33 -1.29 -11.14 -9.58
CA ASP A 33 -0.34 -10.47 -10.49
C ASP A 33 -0.80 -9.04 -10.77
N THR A 34 -0.05 -8.03 -10.33
CA THR A 34 -0.38 -6.64 -10.66
C THR A 34 -0.07 -6.33 -12.13
N LEU A 35 -1.03 -5.73 -12.85
CA LEU A 35 -0.96 -5.53 -14.29
C LEU A 35 -0.71 -4.07 -14.68
N THR A 36 -1.36 -3.11 -14.01
CA THR A 36 -1.28 -1.69 -14.37
C THR A 36 -1.23 -0.81 -13.12
N TYR A 37 -0.65 0.38 -13.27
CA TYR A 37 -0.62 1.46 -12.28
C TYR A 37 -1.00 2.77 -12.98
N VAL A 38 -1.98 3.46 -12.43
CA VAL A 38 -2.47 4.76 -12.90
C VAL A 38 -2.42 5.73 -11.73
N ASP A 39 -1.64 6.80 -11.91
CA ASP A 39 -1.53 7.88 -10.94
C ASP A 39 -2.80 8.74 -10.96
N VAL A 40 -3.49 8.81 -9.83
CA VAL A 40 -4.68 9.67 -9.65
C VAL A 40 -4.50 10.65 -8.50
N THR A 41 -3.26 10.86 -8.04
CA THR A 41 -2.93 11.67 -6.85
C THR A 41 -3.46 13.09 -6.94
N THR A 42 -3.41 13.71 -8.13
CA THR A 42 -3.88 15.09 -8.35
C THR A 42 -5.39 15.23 -8.43
N SER A 43 -6.11 14.15 -8.74
CA SER A 43 -7.58 14.11 -8.79
C SER A 43 -8.22 13.60 -7.50
N ALA A 44 -7.45 12.99 -6.60
CA ALA A 44 -7.93 12.50 -5.33
C ALA A 44 -8.23 13.67 -4.36
N SER A 45 -9.42 13.65 -3.74
CA SER A 45 -9.82 14.71 -2.80
C SER A 45 -8.97 14.75 -1.52
N SER A 46 -8.37 13.61 -1.14
CA SER A 46 -7.62 13.47 0.10
C SER A 46 -6.53 12.40 0.00
N ALA A 47 -5.65 12.47 -1.00
CA ALA A 47 -4.57 11.49 -1.19
C ALA A 47 -3.77 11.25 0.12
N PRO A 48 -3.48 10.02 0.55
CA PRO A 48 -2.67 9.78 1.73
C PRO A 48 -1.22 10.25 1.54
N LYS A 49 -0.53 10.46 2.64
CA LYS A 49 0.93 10.59 2.66
C LYS A 49 1.57 9.21 2.51
N THR A 50 2.75 9.15 1.91
CA THR A 50 3.55 7.91 1.87
C THR A 50 3.86 7.37 3.27
N SER A 51 3.99 8.24 4.28
CA SER A 51 4.12 7.83 5.69
C SER A 51 2.87 7.11 6.20
N GLU A 52 1.67 7.50 5.75
CA GLU A 52 0.42 6.83 6.10
C GLU A 52 0.34 5.46 5.42
N CYS A 53 0.87 5.33 4.20
CA CYS A 53 0.99 4.02 3.53
C CYS A 53 1.96 3.09 4.25
N GLN A 54 3.06 3.61 4.81
CA GLN A 54 3.98 2.82 5.65
C GLN A 54 3.29 2.28 6.91
N ASP A 55 2.43 3.09 7.54
CA ASP A 55 1.60 2.65 8.65
C ASP A 55 0.56 1.59 8.24
N THR A 56 -0.08 1.75 7.07
CA THR A 56 -0.95 0.73 6.49
C THR A 56 -0.22 -0.59 6.27
N CYS A 57 0.97 -0.57 5.65
CA CYS A 57 1.77 -1.76 5.40
C CYS A 57 2.14 -2.48 6.70
N ARG A 58 2.54 -1.72 7.72
CA ARG A 58 2.78 -2.26 9.06
C ARG A 58 1.53 -2.94 9.63
N GLY A 59 0.37 -2.32 9.52
CA GLY A 59 -0.91 -2.88 9.96
C GLY A 59 -1.24 -4.21 9.25
N ILE A 60 -1.15 -4.22 7.91
CA ILE A 60 -1.38 -5.42 7.09
C ILE A 60 -0.44 -6.56 7.51
N LEU A 61 0.87 -6.29 7.64
CA LEU A 61 1.86 -7.31 7.98
C LEU A 61 1.72 -7.85 9.40
N THR A 62 1.06 -7.13 10.30
CA THR A 62 0.73 -7.63 11.65
C THR A 62 -0.55 -8.46 11.72
N ASP A 63 -1.39 -8.43 10.68
CA ASP A 63 -2.61 -9.23 10.62
C ASP A 63 -2.32 -10.66 10.17
N ALA A 64 -3.13 -11.61 10.64
CA ALA A 64 -3.04 -13.02 10.24
C ALA A 64 -3.55 -13.16 8.80
N GLY A 65 -2.62 -13.03 7.86
CA GLY A 65 -2.83 -12.59 6.47
C GLY A 65 -3.52 -13.52 5.48
N ASP A 66 -4.76 -13.91 5.75
CA ASP A 66 -5.63 -14.53 4.74
C ASP A 66 -6.76 -13.57 4.35
N TRP A 67 -6.55 -12.78 3.29
CA TRP A 67 -7.56 -11.85 2.78
C TRP A 67 -8.37 -12.49 1.66
N ILE A 68 -9.66 -12.17 1.62
CA ILE A 68 -10.58 -12.67 0.59
C ILE A 68 -11.19 -11.49 -0.13
N VAL A 69 -11.02 -11.45 -1.45
CA VAL A 69 -11.83 -10.62 -2.34
C VAL A 69 -13.15 -11.35 -2.58
N ASP A 70 -14.23 -10.82 -2.01
CA ASP A 70 -15.58 -11.36 -2.09
C ASP A 70 -16.46 -10.50 -3.01
N MET A 71 -16.52 -10.94 -4.28
CA MET A 71 -17.44 -10.40 -5.27
C MET A 71 -18.68 -11.27 -5.43
N ALA A 72 -18.88 -12.28 -4.57
CA ALA A 72 -20.03 -13.16 -4.69
C ALA A 72 -21.32 -12.41 -4.36
N ASN A 73 -22.29 -12.48 -5.28
CA ASN A 73 -23.61 -11.82 -5.14
C ASN A 73 -23.57 -10.30 -4.88
N LYS A 74 -22.43 -9.64 -5.10
CA LYS A 74 -22.34 -8.18 -4.93
C LYS A 74 -22.89 -7.47 -6.17
N PRO A 75 -23.52 -6.30 -6.04
CA PRO A 75 -23.99 -5.54 -7.20
C PRO A 75 -22.82 -5.04 -8.08
N ALA A 76 -23.13 -4.58 -9.29
CA ALA A 76 -22.15 -3.87 -10.13
C ALA A 76 -21.69 -2.58 -9.43
N GLY A 77 -20.39 -2.29 -9.51
CA GLY A 77 -19.78 -1.12 -8.84
C GLY A 77 -19.55 -1.29 -7.33
N TYR A 78 -19.81 -2.47 -6.75
CA TYR A 78 -19.42 -2.74 -5.37
C TYR A 78 -17.91 -2.65 -5.19
N VAL A 79 -17.48 -1.89 -4.18
CA VAL A 79 -16.07 -1.77 -3.78
C VAL A 79 -15.90 -2.47 -2.44
N GLN A 80 -14.97 -3.39 -2.37
CA GLN A 80 -14.54 -3.99 -1.11
C GLN A 80 -13.34 -3.23 -0.57
N HIS A 81 -13.49 -2.69 0.63
CA HIS A 81 -12.38 -2.10 1.38
C HIS A 81 -11.63 -3.21 2.10
N MET A 82 -10.40 -3.49 1.68
CA MET A 82 -9.58 -4.57 2.23
C MET A 82 -8.81 -4.07 3.44
N ALA A 83 -8.10 -2.95 3.29
CA ALA A 83 -7.36 -2.30 4.37
C ALA A 83 -7.92 -0.90 4.60
N SER A 84 -8.56 -0.67 5.76
CA SER A 84 -9.24 0.60 6.09
C SER A 84 -8.39 1.56 6.91
N TYR A 85 -7.08 1.61 6.63
CA TYR A 85 -6.12 2.54 7.23
C TYR A 85 -6.12 3.89 6.47
N PRO A 86 -5.42 4.94 6.97
CA PRO A 86 -5.43 6.25 6.31
C PRO A 86 -4.92 6.26 4.86
N CYS A 87 -4.05 5.32 4.49
CA CYS A 87 -3.77 4.98 3.09
C CYS A 87 -4.49 3.66 2.81
N ALA A 88 -5.72 3.74 2.34
CA ALA A 88 -6.61 2.59 2.23
C ALA A 88 -6.24 1.73 1.03
N PHE A 89 -6.59 0.45 1.08
CA PHE A 89 -6.51 -0.46 -0.07
C PHE A 89 -7.88 -1.07 -0.32
N SER A 90 -8.38 -0.92 -1.55
CA SER A 90 -9.70 -1.38 -1.94
C SER A 90 -9.66 -2.09 -3.30
N VAL A 91 -10.65 -2.94 -3.55
CA VAL A 91 -10.78 -3.70 -4.80
C VAL A 91 -12.22 -3.71 -5.30
N THR A 92 -12.40 -3.80 -6.61
CA THR A 92 -13.70 -3.91 -7.27
C THR A 92 -13.60 -4.73 -8.56
N ARG A 93 -14.75 -5.09 -9.13
CA ARG A 93 -14.80 -5.64 -10.48
C ARG A 93 -14.54 -4.55 -11.51
N PRO A 94 -13.85 -4.86 -12.62
CA PRO A 94 -13.72 -3.93 -13.74
C PRO A 94 -15.11 -3.48 -14.25
N PRO A 95 -15.21 -2.27 -14.83
CA PRO A 95 -16.47 -1.79 -15.41
C PRO A 95 -17.08 -2.82 -16.38
N GLY A 96 -18.37 -3.13 -16.19
CA GLY A 96 -19.10 -4.07 -17.03
C GLY A 96 -19.00 -5.55 -16.62
N ASP A 97 -18.12 -5.92 -15.69
CA ASP A 97 -18.08 -7.27 -15.14
C ASP A 97 -19.17 -7.45 -14.05
N THR A 98 -20.03 -8.45 -14.24
CA THR A 98 -21.11 -8.83 -13.31
C THR A 98 -20.95 -10.25 -12.78
N THR A 99 -19.79 -10.87 -12.99
CA THR A 99 -19.53 -12.26 -12.58
C THR A 99 -19.42 -12.37 -11.05
N SER A 100 -19.89 -13.49 -10.53
CA SER A 100 -19.82 -13.83 -9.10
C SER A 100 -18.63 -14.74 -8.86
N TRP A 101 -17.69 -14.30 -8.03
CA TRP A 101 -16.46 -15.04 -7.73
C TRP A 101 -15.84 -14.57 -6.41
N THR A 102 -14.89 -15.35 -5.91
CA THR A 102 -14.04 -15.00 -4.78
C THR A 102 -12.59 -15.31 -5.13
N ALA A 103 -11.64 -14.54 -4.61
CA ALA A 103 -10.21 -14.79 -4.79
C ALA A 103 -9.44 -14.55 -3.49
N SER A 104 -8.38 -15.32 -3.27
CA SER A 104 -7.47 -15.09 -2.15
C SER A 104 -6.52 -13.94 -2.46
N MET A 105 -6.09 -13.26 -1.40
CA MET A 105 -5.03 -12.26 -1.42
C MET A 105 -4.16 -12.44 -0.18
N THR A 106 -2.86 -12.44 -0.38
CA THR A 106 -1.88 -12.44 0.70
C THR A 106 -1.61 -11.02 1.20
N ASN A 107 -1.00 -10.90 2.38
CA ASN A 107 -0.44 -9.62 2.84
C ASN A 107 0.54 -9.03 1.80
N GLN A 108 1.37 -9.89 1.18
CA GLN A 108 2.39 -9.46 0.22
C GLN A 108 1.76 -8.84 -1.04
N ASP A 109 0.61 -9.35 -1.49
CA ASP A 109 -0.12 -8.78 -2.64
C ASP A 109 -0.45 -7.29 -2.43
N MET A 110 -0.94 -6.94 -1.24
CA MET A 110 -1.33 -5.56 -0.93
C MET A 110 -0.14 -4.65 -0.65
N VAL A 111 0.81 -5.07 0.20
CA VAL A 111 1.94 -4.20 0.56
C VAL A 111 2.86 -3.92 -0.63
N SER A 112 2.98 -4.87 -1.55
CA SER A 112 3.73 -4.66 -2.81
C SER A 112 3.11 -3.57 -3.68
N ILE A 113 1.78 -3.49 -3.76
CA ILE A 113 1.10 -2.41 -4.50
C ILE A 113 1.31 -1.08 -3.79
N LEU A 114 1.15 -1.03 -2.46
CA LEU A 114 1.37 0.18 -1.66
C LEU A 114 2.81 0.70 -1.78
N ASP A 115 3.79 -0.21 -1.80
CA ASP A 115 5.21 0.08 -2.01
C ASP A 115 5.46 0.67 -3.40
N GLU A 116 4.99 -0.02 -4.45
CA GLU A 116 5.14 0.44 -5.84
C GLU A 116 4.46 1.80 -6.08
N VAL A 117 3.27 2.02 -5.51
CA VAL A 117 2.57 3.31 -5.57
C VAL A 117 3.40 4.41 -4.89
N SER A 118 3.92 4.13 -3.70
CA SER A 118 4.77 5.07 -2.95
C SER A 118 6.06 5.41 -3.70
N LYS A 119 6.73 4.41 -4.28
CA LYS A 119 7.98 4.57 -5.05
C LYS A 119 7.76 5.32 -6.36
N ARG A 120 6.69 5.00 -7.09
CA ARG A 120 6.39 5.60 -8.40
C ARG A 120 5.93 7.05 -8.30
N PHE A 121 5.04 7.34 -7.35
CA PHE A 121 4.28 8.59 -7.36
C PHE A 121 4.60 9.51 -6.18
N GLY A 122 5.14 8.99 -5.08
CA GLY A 122 5.35 9.78 -3.86
C GLY A 122 6.25 11.01 -4.05
N SER A 123 7.33 10.87 -4.82
CA SER A 123 8.25 11.99 -5.10
C SER A 123 7.64 13.05 -6.04
N LEU A 124 6.65 12.67 -6.85
CA LEU A 124 6.00 13.55 -7.82
C LEU A 124 5.00 14.50 -7.15
N HIS A 125 4.44 14.11 -5.99
CA HIS A 125 3.34 14.83 -5.33
C HIS A 125 3.65 15.21 -3.88
N GLY A 126 4.92 15.50 -3.57
CA GLY A 126 5.33 16.01 -2.26
C GLY A 126 5.11 15.03 -1.11
N GLY A 127 5.30 13.74 -1.38
CA GLY A 127 5.10 12.66 -0.41
C GLY A 127 3.64 12.25 -0.24
N ARG A 128 2.76 12.58 -1.18
CA ARG A 128 1.37 12.12 -1.22
C ARG A 128 1.16 11.16 -2.39
N VAL A 129 0.23 10.23 -2.26
CA VAL A 129 -0.04 9.23 -3.30
C VAL A 129 -1.52 8.88 -3.32
N ALA A 130 -2.08 8.74 -4.51
CA ALA A 130 -3.29 7.96 -4.74
C ALA A 130 -3.17 7.31 -6.12
N ALA A 131 -3.57 6.07 -6.24
CA ALA A 131 -3.42 5.31 -7.46
C ALA A 131 -4.56 4.32 -7.64
N ASN A 132 -4.82 3.95 -8.89
CA ASN A 132 -5.62 2.78 -9.19
C ASN A 132 -4.94 1.96 -10.28
N GLY A 133 -5.46 0.77 -10.51
CA GLY A 133 -4.94 -0.09 -11.55
C GLY A 133 -5.68 -1.39 -11.60
N THR A 134 -5.09 -2.35 -12.31
CA THR A 134 -5.64 -3.69 -12.43
C THR A 134 -4.65 -4.72 -11.94
N MET A 135 -5.17 -5.83 -11.41
CA MET A 135 -4.41 -7.02 -11.07
C MET A 135 -5.22 -8.26 -11.44
N ARG A 136 -4.55 -9.42 -11.53
CA ARG A 136 -5.17 -10.70 -11.81
C ARG A 136 -5.05 -11.61 -10.60
N CYS A 137 -6.17 -11.97 -9.98
CA CYS A 137 -6.23 -12.85 -8.81
C CYS A 137 -7.01 -14.11 -9.18
N THR A 138 -6.38 -15.29 -9.05
CA THR A 138 -7.03 -16.60 -9.32
C THR A 138 -7.82 -16.64 -10.64
N GLY A 139 -7.28 -16.06 -11.71
CA GLY A 139 -7.91 -16.03 -13.04
C GLY A 139 -8.93 -14.91 -13.29
N HIS A 140 -9.25 -14.10 -12.28
CA HIS A 140 -10.14 -12.93 -12.39
C HIS A 140 -9.33 -11.64 -12.48
N THR A 141 -9.69 -10.74 -13.38
CA THR A 141 -9.13 -9.38 -13.39
C THR A 141 -9.95 -8.52 -12.46
N VAL A 142 -9.26 -7.79 -11.58
CA VAL A 142 -9.88 -6.87 -10.61
C VAL A 142 -9.27 -5.49 -10.78
N GLN A 143 -10.03 -4.46 -10.41
CA GLN A 143 -9.51 -3.11 -10.28
C GLN A 143 -9.20 -2.84 -8.81
N TRP A 144 -8.02 -2.31 -8.52
CA TRP A 144 -7.58 -1.94 -7.17
C TRP A 144 -7.45 -0.42 -7.03
N PHE A 145 -7.52 0.07 -5.80
CA PHE A 145 -7.38 1.47 -5.43
C PHE A 145 -6.50 1.63 -4.19
N VAL A 146 -5.69 2.68 -4.19
CA VAL A 146 -4.97 3.23 -3.04
C VAL A 146 -5.39 4.70 -2.90
N ASP A 147 -6.05 5.04 -1.79
CA ASP A 147 -6.67 6.36 -1.57
C ASP A 147 -6.77 6.77 -0.10
#